data_AF-A0A7W1HSS5-F1
#
_entry.id   AF-A0A7W1HSS5-F1
#
_cell.length_a   1.000
_cell.length_b   1.000
_cell.length_c   1.000
_cell.angle_alpha   90.00
_cell.angle_beta   90.00
_cell.angle_gamma   90.00
#
_symmetry.space_group_name_H-M   'P 1'
#
loop_
_entity.id
_entity.type
_entity.pdbx_description
1 polymer ?
#
loop_
_entity_poly.entity_id
_entity_poly.type
_entity_poly.pdbx_seq_one_letter_code
_entity_poly.pdbx_strand_id
1 'polypeptide(L)'
;MKLTGTVTVHGGERAKSAVVEVLNASGDVVDQVQVDDGGRYLYHLSEGIWTLRVWDAHGHRGRAQVQLDDEDKVVDLELDEG
;
A
#
# COMPACT_ATOMS: atom_id res chain seq x y z
N MET A 1 0.61 8.52 12.78
CA MET A 1 1.72 7.56 12.68
C MET A 1 2.05 7.38 11.21
N LYS A 2 3.30 7.05 10.90
CA LYS A 2 3.70 6.79 9.53
C LYS A 2 3.41 5.34 9.19
N LEU A 3 2.72 5.14 8.07
CA LEU A 3 2.64 3.86 7.40
C LEU A 3 3.44 3.95 6.11
N THR A 4 4.49 3.15 6.00
CA THR A 4 5.41 3.15 4.86
C THR A 4 5.57 1.75 4.32
N GLY A 5 6.19 1.64 3.16
CA GLY A 5 6.59 0.35 2.62
C GLY A 5 7.05 0.45 1.19
N THR A 6 7.34 -0.70 0.60
CA THR A 6 7.65 -0.83 -0.80
C THR A 6 6.67 -1.74 -1.52
N VAL A 7 6.48 -1.50 -2.81
CA VAL A 7 5.68 -2.32 -3.70
C VAL A 7 6.58 -3.04 -4.69
N THR A 8 6.42 -4.36 -4.78
CA THR A 8 7.10 -5.20 -5.77
C THR A 8 6.10 -5.97 -6.64
N VAL A 9 6.46 -6.22 -7.89
CA VAL A 9 5.78 -7.22 -8.73
C VAL A 9 6.35 -8.60 -8.38
N HIS A 10 5.54 -9.65 -8.51
CA HIS A 10 5.98 -11.04 -8.34
C HIS A 10 7.32 -11.29 -9.06
N GLY A 11 8.29 -11.86 -8.35
CA GLY A 11 9.69 -11.97 -8.82
C GLY A 11 10.63 -10.87 -8.33
N GLY A 12 10.13 -9.90 -7.56
CA GLY A 12 10.93 -8.97 -6.75
C GLY A 12 11.30 -7.65 -7.43
N GLU A 13 10.82 -7.38 -8.64
CA GLU A 13 11.03 -6.10 -9.31
C GLU A 13 10.21 -4.98 -8.65
N ARG A 14 10.76 -3.76 -8.59
CA ARG A 14 10.05 -2.59 -8.04
C ARG A 14 8.88 -2.19 -8.95
N ALA A 15 7.69 -2.11 -8.37
CA ALA A 15 6.48 -1.73 -9.10
C ALA A 15 6.34 -0.20 -9.22
N LYS A 16 7.17 0.45 -10.03
CA LYS A 16 7.27 1.93 -10.11
C LYS A 16 6.00 2.67 -10.58
N SER A 17 5.08 1.96 -11.22
CA SER A 17 3.78 2.50 -11.64
C SER A 17 2.65 2.15 -10.67
N ALA A 18 2.97 1.55 -9.53
CA ALA A 18 1.98 1.13 -8.57
C ALA A 18 1.28 2.33 -7.91
N VAL A 19 0.00 2.15 -7.67
CA VAL A 19 -0.85 3.04 -6.91
C VAL A 19 -1.31 2.27 -5.68
N VAL A 20 -1.08 2.83 -4.51
CA VAL A 20 -1.56 2.29 -3.22
C VAL A 20 -2.76 3.12 -2.81
N GLU A 21 -3.85 2.47 -2.44
CA GLU A 21 -5.08 3.06 -1.92
C GLU A 21 -5.28 2.61 -0.47
N VAL A 22 -5.65 3.53 0.42
CA VAL A 22 -5.96 3.26 1.82
C VAL A 22 -7.47 3.33 2.03
N LEU A 23 -8.03 2.28 2.64
CA LEU A 23 -9.43 2.18 2.98
C LEU A 23 -9.61 2.06 4.50
N ASN A 24 -10.62 2.75 5.03
CA ASN A 24 -11.01 2.65 6.43
C ASN A 24 -11.71 1.30 6.74
N ALA A 25 -12.10 1.09 8.00
CA ALA A 25 -12.79 -0.13 8.44
C ALA A 25 -14.17 -0.36 7.78
N SER A 26 -14.84 0.70 7.33
CA SER A 26 -16.11 0.61 6.58
C SER A 26 -15.91 0.23 5.11
N GLY A 27 -14.66 0.24 4.63
CA GLY A 27 -14.31 0.01 3.23
C GLY A 27 -14.36 1.25 2.35
N ASP A 28 -14.45 2.45 2.94
CA ASP A 28 -14.38 3.70 2.18
C ASP A 28 -12.92 4.04 1.87
N VAL A 29 -12.66 4.52 0.65
CA VAL A 29 -11.36 5.07 0.27
C VAL A 29 -11.14 6.39 0.99
N VAL A 30 -10.04 6.48 1.74
CA VAL A 30 -9.66 7.68 2.48
C VAL A 30 -8.54 8.44 1.78
N ASP A 31 -7.60 7.73 1.16
CA ASP A 31 -6.47 8.34 0.47
C ASP A 31 -5.84 7.40 -0.57
N GLN A 32 -5.05 7.97 -1.48
CA GLN A 32 -4.33 7.24 -2.52
C GLN A 32 -3.03 7.96 -2.90
N VAL A 33 -1.96 7.19 -3.10
CA VAL A 33 -0.67 7.69 -3.58
C VAL A 33 -0.11 6.80 -4.67
N GLN A 34 0.52 7.42 -5.67
CA GLN A 34 1.43 6.72 -6.58
C GLN A 34 2.79 6.53 -5.88
N VAL A 35 3.40 5.37 -6.05
CA VAL A 35 4.74 5.11 -5.50
C VAL A 35 5.82 5.93 -6.21
N ASP A 36 6.97 6.11 -5.54
CA ASP A 36 8.16 6.70 -6.16
C ASP A 36 8.92 5.72 -7.10
N ASP A 37 10.01 6.19 -7.72
CA ASP A 37 10.86 5.37 -8.60
C ASP A 37 11.52 4.17 -7.89
N GLY A 38 11.54 4.18 -6.56
CA GLY A 38 11.98 3.07 -5.71
C GLY A 38 10.85 2.12 -5.32
N GLY A 39 9.63 2.35 -5.79
CA GLY A 39 8.43 1.60 -5.42
C GLY A 39 7.93 1.93 -4.01
N ARG A 40 8.32 3.07 -3.42
CA ARG A 40 8.01 3.41 -2.02
C ARG A 40 6.74 4.24 -1.90
N TYR A 41 6.01 4.04 -0.82
CA TYR A 41 4.86 4.86 -0.43
C TYR A 41 4.96 5.31 1.03
N LEU A 42 4.21 6.36 1.37
CA LEU A 42 4.10 6.92 2.71
C LEU A 42 2.71 7.51 2.96
N TYR A 43 2.11 7.16 4.09
CA TYR A 43 0.90 7.77 4.63
C TYR A 43 1.11 8.26 6.06
N HIS A 44 0.33 9.27 6.45
CA HIS A 44 0.19 9.68 7.84
C HIS A 44 -1.25 9.43 8.27
N LEU A 45 -1.47 8.39 9.08
CA LEU A 45 -2.79 7.94 9.50
C LEU A 45 -2.92 7.95 11.02
N SER A 46 -4.15 8.04 11.50
CA SER A 46 -4.51 7.81 12.91
C SER A 46 -4.53 6.32 13.23
N GLU A 47 -4.60 6.01 14.53
CA GLU A 47 -4.72 4.63 15.03
C GLU A 47 -5.99 3.99 14.47
N GLY A 48 -5.92 2.69 14.22
CA GLY A 48 -7.06 1.94 13.69
C GLY A 48 -6.66 0.87 12.70
N ILE A 49 -7.69 0.22 12.15
CA ILE A 49 -7.54 -0.84 11.16
C ILE A 49 -7.71 -0.24 9.77
N TRP A 50 -6.72 -0.47 8.92
CA TRP A 50 -6.65 0.05 7.56
C TRP A 50 -6.46 -1.10 6.58
N THR A 51 -7.10 -0.99 5.42
CA THR A 51 -6.83 -1.88 4.27
C THR A 51 -6.01 -1.11 3.25
N LEU A 52 -4.93 -1.72 2.77
CA LEU A 52 -4.19 -1.28 1.60
C LEU A 52 -4.65 -2.09 0.39
N ARG A 53 -5.05 -1.41 -0.68
CA ARG A 53 -5.20 -2.00 -2.01
C ARG A 53 -4.12 -1.44 -2.90
N VAL A 54 -3.52 -2.27 -3.73
CA VAL A 54 -2.45 -1.83 -4.63
C VAL A 54 -2.68 -2.40 -6.02
N TRP A 55 -2.34 -1.60 -7.02
CA TRP A 55 -2.41 -2.00 -8.42
C TRP A 55 -1.42 -1.24 -9.27
N ASP A 56 -1.11 -1.79 -10.45
CA ASP A 56 -0.33 -1.10 -11.47
C ASP A 56 -1.07 -1.00 -12.81
N ALA A 57 -0.42 -0.34 -13.77
CA ALA A 57 -0.92 -0.15 -15.13
C ALA A 57 -0.96 -1.46 -15.95
N HIS A 58 -0.28 -2.52 -15.52
CA HIS A 58 -0.22 -3.82 -16.20
C HIS A 58 -1.36 -4.75 -15.80
N GLY A 59 -2.16 -4.38 -14.80
CA GLY A 59 -3.28 -5.19 -14.34
C GLY A 59 -2.97 -6.00 -13.08
N HIS A 60 -1.74 -5.95 -12.56
CA HIS A 60 -1.39 -6.65 -11.32
C HIS A 60 -2.11 -6.05 -10.13
N ARG A 61 -2.45 -6.87 -9.13
CA ARG A 61 -3.21 -6.45 -7.95
C ARG A 61 -2.63 -7.06 -6.68
N GLY A 62 -2.82 -6.36 -5.56
CA GLY A 62 -2.41 -6.81 -4.24
C GLY A 62 -3.24 -6.16 -3.14
N ARG A 63 -3.23 -6.77 -1.94
CA ARG A 63 -3.98 -6.27 -0.80
C ARG A 63 -3.30 -6.66 0.53
N ALA A 64 -3.31 -5.75 1.50
CA ALA A 64 -2.94 -6.04 2.88
C ALA A 64 -3.90 -5.37 3.86
N GLN A 65 -3.94 -5.87 5.09
CA GLN A 65 -4.58 -5.19 6.22
C GLN A 65 -3.53 -4.90 7.28
N VAL A 66 -3.60 -3.73 7.90
CA VAL A 66 -2.69 -3.32 8.97
C VAL A 66 -3.47 -2.67 10.10
N GLN A 67 -3.10 -3.00 11.33
CA GLN A 67 -3.51 -2.27 12.51
C GLN A 67 -2.42 -1.27 12.87
N LEU A 68 -2.77 0.00 12.92
CA LEU A 68 -1.90 1.06 13.43
C LEU A 68 -2.23 1.30 14.90
N ASP A 69 -1.20 1.22 15.73
CA ASP A 69 -1.16 1.61 17.13
C ASP A 69 -0.30 2.90 17.24
N ASP A 70 0.29 3.17 18.40
CA ASP A 70 1.10 4.37 18.65
C ASP A 70 2.51 4.33 18.01
N GLU A 71 2.80 3.32 17.17
CA GLU A 71 4.07 3.16 16.47
C GLU A 71 3.96 3.39 14.95
N ASP A 72 5.09 3.78 14.34
CA ASP A 72 5.23 3.75 12.88
C ASP A 72 5.26 2.29 12.39
N LYS A 73 4.61 2.01 11.26
CA LYS A 73 4.56 0.67 10.66
C LYS A 73 5.15 0.64 9.25
N VAL A 74 5.76 -0.49 8.92
CA VAL A 74 6.26 -0.81 7.58
C VAL A 74 5.48 -2.00 7.04
N VAL A 75 4.87 -1.86 5.87
CA VAL A 75 4.12 -2.92 5.19
C VAL A 75 4.57 -2.99 3.74
N ASP A 76 5.35 -4.00 3.40
CA ASP A 76 5.67 -4.28 2.01
C ASP A 76 4.49 -4.97 1.32
N LEU A 77 4.26 -4.60 0.06
CA LEU A 77 3.15 -5.11 -0.75
C LEU A 77 3.72 -5.82 -1.97
N GLU A 78 3.18 -7.00 -2.25
CA GLU A 78 3.44 -7.73 -3.48
C GLU A 78 2.23 -7.62 -4.40
N LEU A 79 2.51 -7.43 -5.69
CA LEU A 79 1.53 -7.44 -6.77
C LEU A 79 1.58 -8.80 -7.46
N ASP A 80 0.45 -9.48 -7.47
CA ASP A 80 0.23 -10.75 -8.17
C ASP A 80 -0.38 -10.51 -9.56
N GLU A 81 -0.22 -11.49 -10.46
CA GLU A 81 -0.97 -11.54 -11.71
C GLU A 81 -2.48 -11.60 -11.42
N GLY A 82 -3.23 -10.69 -12.05
CA GLY A 82 -4.68 -10.52 -11.85
C GLY A 82 -5.56 -11.46 -12.68
#